data_AF-A0AAY4EYI0-F1
#
_entry.id   AF-A0AAY4EYI0-F1
#
_cell.length_a   1.000
_cell.length_b   1.000
_cell.length_c   1.000
_cell.angle_alpha   90.00
_cell.angle_beta   90.00
_cell.angle_gamma   90.00
#
_symmetry.space_group_name_H-M   'P 1'
#
loop_
_entity.id
_entity.type
_entity.pdbx_description
1 polymer ?
#
loop_
_entity_poly.entity_id
_entity_poly.type
_entity_poly.pdbx_seq_one_letter_code
_entity_poly.pdbx_strand_id
1 'polypeptide(L)'
;MKRQNAQLQMAVSFWQAKRDTLRNTVKRSFQLFPFLGLKDYQSSLLETLSEMLAEHFPLPDPGGITDRTKLAEPDMDLMPLNEILELLTNKTLETPHEPYVSIDDRFWPPYIELLLRNGIAVRHQENCNKVRLENFF
;
A
#
# COMPACT_ATOMS: atom_id res chain seq x y z
N MET A 1 -7.00 54.84 34.18
CA MET A 1 -5.99 54.48 33.17
C MET A 1 -5.60 52.99 33.15
N LYS A 2 -5.29 52.32 34.28
CA LYS A 2 -4.82 50.90 34.27
C LYS A 2 -5.81 49.88 33.66
N ARG A 3 -7.10 50.00 33.92
CA ARG A 3 -8.15 49.07 33.43
C ARG A 3 -8.33 49.07 31.91
N GLN A 4 -8.30 50.26 31.29
CA GLN A 4 -8.44 50.39 29.83
C GLN A 4 -7.22 49.79 29.11
N ASN A 5 -6.03 49.92 29.67
CA ASN A 5 -4.83 49.33 29.10
C ASN A 5 -4.86 47.78 29.16
N ALA A 6 -5.36 47.21 30.26
CA ALA A 6 -5.55 45.76 30.36
C ALA A 6 -6.57 45.20 29.34
N GLN A 7 -7.66 45.92 29.09
CA GLN A 7 -8.67 45.53 28.08
C GLN A 7 -8.10 45.58 26.66
N LEU A 8 -7.28 46.59 26.34
CA LEU A 8 -6.62 46.69 25.05
C LEU A 8 -5.61 45.56 24.83
N GLN A 9 -4.81 45.22 25.85
CA GLN A 9 -3.89 44.09 25.79
C GLN A 9 -4.61 42.75 25.56
N MET A 10 -5.74 42.56 26.24
CA MET A 10 -6.59 41.36 26.05
C MET A 10 -7.18 41.28 24.65
N ALA A 11 -7.64 42.41 24.09
CA ALA A 11 -8.14 42.45 22.73
C ALA A 11 -7.03 42.11 21.72
N VAL A 12 -5.83 42.68 21.89
CA VAL A 12 -4.68 42.40 21.02
C VAL A 12 -4.28 40.92 21.07
N SER A 13 -4.20 40.32 22.25
CA SER A 13 -3.85 38.90 22.38
C SER A 13 -4.91 37.98 21.76
N PHE A 14 -6.19 38.31 21.91
CA PHE A 14 -7.28 37.59 21.26
C PHE A 14 -7.18 37.64 19.73
N TRP A 15 -6.93 38.82 19.16
CA TRP A 15 -6.76 38.98 17.72
C TRP A 15 -5.52 38.27 17.19
N GLN A 16 -4.42 38.30 17.94
CA GLN A 16 -3.20 37.56 17.60
C GLN A 16 -3.44 36.05 17.62
N ALA A 17 -4.05 35.52 18.69
CA ALA A 17 -4.38 34.10 18.80
C ALA A 17 -5.31 33.64 17.66
N LYS A 18 -6.32 34.45 17.31
CA LYS A 18 -7.23 34.15 16.19
C LYS A 18 -6.51 34.13 14.85
N ARG A 19 -5.62 35.08 14.60
CA ARG A 19 -4.78 35.14 13.41
C ARG A 19 -3.85 33.93 13.32
N ASP A 20 -3.21 33.54 14.41
CA ASP A 20 -2.28 32.42 14.43
C ASP A 20 -3.02 31.08 14.25
N THR A 21 -4.22 30.96 14.80
CA THR A 21 -5.11 29.80 14.58
C THR A 21 -5.46 29.67 13.09
N LEU A 22 -5.89 30.75 12.44
CA LEU A 22 -6.22 30.74 11.01
C LEU A 22 -5.00 30.39 10.16
N ARG A 23 -3.84 30.98 10.47
CA ARG A 23 -2.58 30.68 9.77
C ARG A 23 -2.21 29.20 9.89
N ASN A 24 -2.37 28.61 11.06
CA ASN A 24 -2.06 27.20 11.29
C ASN A 24 -3.06 26.27 10.58
N THR A 25 -4.35 26.62 10.54
CA THR A 25 -5.36 25.83 9.80
C THR A 25 -5.07 25.82 8.30
N VAL A 26 -4.76 26.98 7.71
CA VAL A 26 -4.42 27.09 6.28
C VAL A 26 -3.13 26.34 5.96
N LYS A 27 -2.12 26.42 6.85
CA LYS A 27 -0.87 25.68 6.67
C LYS A 27 -1.11 24.16 6.70
N ARG A 28 -1.93 23.67 7.62
CA ARG A 28 -2.31 22.25 7.70
C ARG A 28 -3.09 21.80 6.48
N SER A 29 -4.07 22.57 6.01
CA SER A 29 -4.85 22.22 4.82
C SER A 29 -3.96 22.16 3.57
N PHE A 30 -3.03 23.10 3.42
CA PHE A 30 -2.07 23.10 2.31
C PHE A 30 -1.10 21.90 2.36
N GLN A 31 -0.73 21.42 3.55
CA GLN A 31 0.09 20.21 3.69
C GLN A 31 -0.70 18.91 3.44
N LEU A 32 -1.98 18.88 3.81
CA LEU A 32 -2.83 17.70 3.63
C LEU A 32 -3.24 17.53 2.16
N PHE A 33 -3.52 18.61 1.43
CA PHE A 33 -4.07 18.55 0.07
C PHE A 33 -3.23 17.71 -0.92
N PRO A 34 -1.89 17.89 -1.01
CA PRO A 34 -1.06 17.07 -1.91
C PRO A 34 -0.99 15.60 -1.47
N PHE A 35 -1.03 15.34 -0.16
CA PHE A 35 -0.99 13.99 0.39
C PHE A 35 -2.28 13.20 0.11
N LEU A 36 -3.45 13.86 0.20
CA LEU A 36 -4.72 13.24 -0.18
C LEU A 36 -4.75 12.88 -1.68
N GLY A 37 -4.36 13.80 -2.56
CA GLY A 37 -4.35 13.53 -4.00
C GLY A 37 -3.41 12.40 -4.43
N LEU A 38 -2.25 12.27 -3.76
CA LEU A 38 -1.33 11.15 -3.99
C LEU A 38 -1.95 9.81 -3.55
N LYS A 39 -2.64 9.81 -2.41
CA LYS A 39 -3.28 8.61 -1.87
C LYS A 39 -4.46 8.17 -2.74
N ASP A 40 -5.22 9.10 -3.29
CA ASP A 40 -6.34 8.80 -4.19
C ASP A 40 -5.81 8.23 -5.52
N TYR A 41 -4.76 8.81 -6.09
CA TYR A 41 -4.09 8.28 -7.27
C TYR A 41 -3.53 6.87 -7.05
N GLN A 42 -2.86 6.65 -5.91
CA GLN A 42 -2.33 5.34 -5.55
C GLN A 42 -3.45 4.31 -5.40
N SER A 43 -4.56 4.67 -4.74
CA SER A 43 -5.72 3.79 -4.57
C SER A 43 -6.35 3.41 -5.91
N SER A 44 -6.58 4.40 -6.78
CA SER A 44 -7.15 4.17 -8.11
C SER A 44 -6.24 3.32 -9.00
N LEU A 45 -4.92 3.53 -8.95
CA LEU A 45 -3.95 2.71 -9.67
C LEU A 45 -3.98 1.25 -9.21
N LEU A 46 -4.02 1.01 -7.89
CA LEU A 46 -4.09 -0.34 -7.33
C LEU A 46 -5.42 -1.02 -7.65
N GLU A 47 -6.52 -0.28 -7.65
CA GLU A 47 -7.83 -0.78 -8.05
C GLU A 47 -7.84 -1.23 -9.52
N THR A 48 -7.35 -0.38 -10.44
CA THR A 48 -7.25 -0.73 -11.87
C THR A 48 -6.32 -1.93 -12.10
N LEU A 49 -5.20 -2.01 -11.36
CA LEU A 49 -4.32 -3.18 -11.41
C LEU A 49 -5.02 -4.43 -10.90
N SER A 50 -5.78 -4.34 -9.80
CA SER A 50 -6.53 -5.48 -9.27
C SER A 50 -7.57 -5.98 -10.27
N GLU A 51 -8.32 -5.08 -10.91
CA GLU A 51 -9.30 -5.44 -11.95
C GLU A 51 -8.62 -6.11 -13.15
N MET A 52 -7.52 -5.53 -13.67
CA MET A 52 -6.75 -6.11 -14.77
C MET A 52 -6.21 -7.51 -14.42
N LEU A 53 -5.68 -7.69 -13.22
CA LEU A 53 -5.12 -8.97 -12.81
C LEU A 53 -6.20 -10.04 -12.62
N ALA A 54 -7.36 -9.68 -12.09
CA ALA A 54 -8.49 -10.60 -11.96
C ALA A 54 -9.03 -11.04 -13.34
N GLU A 55 -9.05 -10.13 -14.32
CA GLU A 55 -9.53 -10.42 -15.68
C GLU A 55 -8.53 -11.28 -16.49
N HIS A 56 -7.24 -11.05 -16.34
CA HIS A 56 -6.20 -11.68 -17.17
C HIS A 56 -5.45 -12.85 -16.52
N PHE A 57 -5.52 -12.99 -15.20
CA PHE A 57 -4.89 -14.09 -14.45
C PHE A 57 -5.94 -14.82 -13.60
N PRO A 58 -6.95 -15.46 -14.23
CA PRO A 58 -7.88 -16.29 -13.49
C PRO A 58 -7.13 -17.46 -12.84
N LEU A 59 -7.53 -17.81 -11.61
CA LEU A 59 -7.05 -19.03 -10.95
C LEU A 59 -7.36 -20.24 -11.86
N PRO A 60 -6.51 -21.29 -11.87
CA PRO A 60 -6.75 -22.46 -12.70
C PRO A 60 -8.08 -23.10 -12.34
N ASP A 61 -9.02 -23.12 -13.29
CA ASP A 61 -10.20 -23.96 -13.20
C ASP A 61 -9.76 -25.43 -13.38
N PRO A 62 -10.11 -26.36 -12.47
CA PRO A 62 -9.77 -27.78 -12.60
C PRO A 62 -10.29 -28.45 -13.88
N GLY A 63 -11.16 -27.79 -14.67
CA GLY A 63 -11.72 -28.34 -15.91
C GLY A 63 -10.99 -28.01 -17.21
N GLY A 64 -9.95 -27.17 -17.20
CA GLY A 64 -9.66 -26.35 -18.37
C GLY A 64 -8.25 -26.31 -18.96
N ILE A 65 -7.31 -27.22 -18.69
CA ILE A 65 -6.02 -27.20 -19.40
C ILE A 65 -5.55 -28.62 -19.73
N THR A 66 -5.67 -28.95 -21.01
CA THR A 66 -4.96 -30.08 -21.63
C THR A 66 -3.47 -29.74 -21.70
N ASP A 67 -2.67 -30.68 -21.19
CA ASP A 67 -1.22 -30.83 -21.40
C ASP A 67 -0.23 -29.94 -20.62
N ARG A 68 0.51 -30.64 -19.73
CA ARG A 68 1.82 -30.32 -19.12
C ARG A 68 1.75 -29.25 -18.04
N THR A 69 1.47 -29.61 -16.80
CA THR A 69 2.41 -30.25 -15.86
C THR A 69 1.59 -30.47 -14.60
N LYS A 70 1.82 -31.57 -13.87
CA LYS A 70 1.16 -31.88 -12.59
C LYS A 70 1.34 -30.74 -11.58
N LEU A 71 0.48 -29.72 -11.61
CA LEU A 71 0.47 -28.62 -10.66
C LEU A 71 -0.73 -28.84 -9.76
N ALA A 72 -0.40 -29.41 -8.59
CA ALA A 72 -1.11 -29.41 -7.31
C ALA A 72 -2.64 -29.56 -7.30
N GLU A 73 -3.08 -30.53 -6.52
CA GLU A 73 -4.47 -30.90 -6.26
C GLU A 73 -5.38 -29.67 -5.96
N PRO A 74 -6.62 -29.65 -6.47
CA PRO A 74 -7.46 -28.45 -6.57
C PRO A 74 -8.27 -28.15 -5.30
N ASP A 75 -7.69 -28.30 -4.10
CA ASP A 75 -8.43 -28.15 -2.84
C ASP A 75 -7.74 -27.26 -1.79
N MET A 76 -6.73 -26.50 -2.21
CA MET A 76 -6.11 -25.50 -1.35
C MET A 76 -6.73 -24.13 -1.64
N ASP A 77 -7.07 -23.42 -0.58
CA ASP A 77 -7.50 -22.02 -0.53
C ASP A 77 -6.40 -21.10 -1.11
N LEU A 78 -6.26 -21.12 -2.44
CA LEU A 78 -5.21 -20.44 -3.20
C LEU A 78 -5.48 -18.95 -3.21
N MET A 79 -4.46 -18.18 -2.84
CA MET A 79 -4.53 -16.74 -2.81
C MET A 79 -4.44 -16.15 -4.23
N PRO A 80 -5.37 -15.27 -4.63
CA PRO A 80 -5.29 -14.59 -5.92
C PRO A 80 -4.12 -13.60 -5.95
N LEU A 81 -3.64 -13.28 -7.15
CA LEU A 81 -2.42 -12.48 -7.33
C LEU A 81 -2.54 -11.06 -6.75
N ASN A 82 -3.73 -10.47 -6.76
CA ASN A 82 -4.01 -9.16 -6.16
C ASN A 82 -3.78 -9.17 -4.64
N GLU A 83 -4.25 -10.21 -3.93
CA GLU A 83 -4.02 -10.34 -2.48
C GLU A 83 -2.54 -10.54 -2.15
N ILE A 84 -1.80 -11.27 -3.00
CA ILE A 84 -0.34 -11.42 -2.85
C ILE A 84 0.34 -10.06 -2.98
N LEU A 85 -0.02 -9.27 -3.99
CA LEU A 85 0.55 -7.94 -4.23
C LEU A 85 0.19 -6.95 -3.12
N GLU A 86 -1.05 -6.98 -2.64
CA GLU A 86 -1.51 -6.18 -1.51
C GLU A 86 -0.71 -6.53 -0.26
N LEU A 87 -0.55 -7.81 0.05
CA LEU A 87 0.22 -8.28 1.20
C LEU A 87 1.67 -7.81 1.13
N LEU A 88 2.33 -7.94 -0.02
CA LEU A 88 3.71 -7.49 -0.23
C LEU A 88 3.85 -5.97 -0.09
N THR A 89 2.90 -5.21 -0.65
CA THR A 89 2.88 -3.75 -0.57
C THR A 89 2.68 -3.29 0.88
N ASN A 90 1.70 -3.86 1.56
CA ASN A 90 1.42 -3.58 2.97
C ASN A 90 2.62 -3.93 3.84
N LYS A 91 3.27 -5.09 3.65
CA LYS A 91 4.49 -5.43 4.40
C LYS A 91 5.64 -4.46 4.18
N THR A 92 5.80 -3.98 2.95
CA THR A 92 6.85 -3.01 2.62
C THR A 92 6.59 -1.65 3.26
N LEU A 93 5.31 -1.23 3.36
CA LEU A 93 4.92 0.06 3.93
C LEU A 93 4.82 0.05 5.46
N GLU A 94 4.28 -1.01 6.06
CA GLU A 94 4.09 -1.14 7.51
C GLU A 94 5.40 -1.45 8.23
N THR A 95 6.22 -2.33 7.64
CA THR A 95 7.45 -2.85 8.24
C THR A 95 8.62 -2.73 7.28
N PRO A 96 9.09 -1.49 6.98
CA PRO A 96 10.18 -1.27 6.03
C PRO A 96 11.52 -1.90 6.47
N HIS A 97 11.67 -2.19 7.77
CA HIS A 97 12.85 -2.88 8.30
C HIS A 97 12.84 -4.40 8.08
N GLU A 98 11.66 -5.00 7.87
CA GLU A 98 11.50 -6.41 7.56
C GLU A 98 10.41 -6.61 6.49
N PRO A 99 10.67 -6.22 5.22
CA PRO A 99 9.67 -6.22 4.16
C PRO A 99 9.43 -7.63 3.57
N TYR A 100 9.84 -8.69 4.26
CA TYR A 100 9.80 -10.05 3.76
C TYR A 100 8.53 -10.77 4.21
N VAL A 101 7.84 -11.37 3.26
CA VAL A 101 6.68 -12.25 3.45
C VAL A 101 7.13 -13.70 3.26
N SER A 102 6.68 -14.58 4.16
CA SER A 102 6.89 -16.03 4.03
C SER A 102 5.90 -16.60 3.02
N ILE A 103 6.41 -17.41 2.09
CA ILE A 103 5.63 -18.15 1.10
C ILE A 103 5.13 -19.43 1.79
N ASP A 104 3.83 -19.47 2.03
CA ASP A 104 3.10 -20.63 2.55
C ASP A 104 2.41 -21.42 1.42
N ASP A 105 1.72 -22.52 1.75
CA ASP A 105 1.05 -23.41 0.79
C ASP A 105 -0.11 -22.74 0.02
N ARG A 106 -0.58 -21.58 0.51
CA ARG A 106 -1.61 -20.74 -0.13
C ARG A 106 -1.09 -19.97 -1.35
N PHE A 107 0.23 -19.79 -1.45
CA PHE A 107 0.83 -19.04 -2.55
C PHE A 107 0.97 -19.93 -3.77
N TRP A 108 0.36 -19.51 -4.87
CA TRP A 108 0.47 -20.27 -6.10
C TRP A 108 1.87 -20.09 -6.72
N PRO A 109 2.65 -21.18 -6.92
CA PRO A 109 4.03 -21.07 -7.43
C PRO A 109 4.17 -20.29 -8.74
N PRO A 110 3.27 -20.44 -9.74
CA PRO A 110 3.32 -19.64 -10.97
C PRO A 110 3.21 -18.13 -10.76
N TYR A 111 2.43 -17.67 -9.77
CA TYR A 111 2.34 -16.25 -9.43
C TYR A 111 3.61 -15.73 -8.79
N ILE A 112 4.21 -16.51 -7.89
CA ILE A 112 5.51 -16.16 -7.33
C ILE A 112 6.58 -16.09 -8.43
N GLU A 113 6.61 -17.07 -9.34
CA GLU A 113 7.55 -17.06 -10.47
C GLU A 113 7.34 -15.87 -11.40
N LEU A 114 6.08 -15.52 -11.71
CA LEU A 114 5.75 -14.35 -12.51
C LEU A 114 6.30 -13.07 -11.86
N LEU A 115 6.05 -12.87 -10.56
CA LEU A 115 6.52 -11.70 -9.83
C LEU A 115 8.05 -11.62 -9.81
N LEU A 116 8.73 -12.75 -9.59
CA LEU A 116 10.19 -12.82 -9.58
C LEU A 116 10.80 -12.58 -10.96
N ARG A 117 10.22 -13.18 -12.02
CA ARG A 117 10.72 -13.09 -13.39
C ARG A 117 10.56 -11.69 -13.98
N ASN A 118 9.48 -11.00 -13.62
CA ASN A 118 9.25 -9.61 -14.03
C ASN A 118 10.00 -8.59 -13.15
N GLY A 119 10.75 -9.04 -12.14
CA GLY A 119 11.50 -8.16 -11.24
C GLY A 119 10.59 -7.32 -10.33
N ILE A 120 9.34 -7.73 -10.13
CA ILE A 120 8.38 -7.06 -9.24
C ILE A 120 8.65 -7.46 -7.78
N ALA A 121 9.13 -8.68 -7.58
CA ALA A 121 9.49 -9.20 -6.27
C ALA A 121 10.91 -9.79 -6.27
N VAL A 122 11.54 -9.84 -5.11
CA VAL A 122 12.89 -10.38 -4.90
C VAL A 122 12.88 -11.39 -3.76
N ARG A 123 13.51 -12.54 -3.98
CA ARG A 123 13.69 -13.56 -2.93
C ARG A 123 14.76 -13.14 -1.93
N HIS A 124 14.58 -13.53 -0.67
CA HIS A 124 15.60 -13.39 0.35
C HIS A 124 16.84 -14.21 0.00
N GLN A 125 18.03 -13.64 0.19
CA GLN A 125 19.29 -14.28 -0.19
C GLN A 125 19.57 -15.56 0.61
N GLU A 126 19.19 -15.57 1.89
CA GLU A 126 19.43 -16.69 2.79
C GLU A 126 18.23 -17.66 2.91
N ASN A 127 17.03 -17.23 2.50
CA ASN A 127 15.81 -18.02 2.70
C ASN A 127 14.94 -17.98 1.44
N CYS A 128 14.96 -19.07 0.68
CA CYS A 128 14.22 -19.17 -0.57
C CYS A 128 12.69 -19.12 -0.40
N ASN A 129 12.18 -19.28 0.83
CA ASN A 129 10.75 -19.20 1.16
C ASN A 129 10.33 -17.80 1.59
N LYS A 130 11.23 -16.80 1.59
CA LYS A 130 10.89 -15.40 1.87
C LYS A 130 10.99 -14.58 0.59
N VAL A 131 9.99 -13.74 0.34
CA VAL A 131 9.94 -12.83 -0.80
C VAL A 131 9.55 -11.43 -0.33
N ARG A 132 10.14 -10.40 -0.93
CA ARG A 132 9.76 -9.00 -0.71
C ARG A 132 9.43 -8.33 -2.03
N LEU A 133 8.68 -7.23 -1.97
CA LEU A 133 8.50 -6.37 -3.14
C LEU A 133 9.86 -5.76 -3.52
N GLU A 134 10.09 -5.56 -4.82
CA GLU A 134 11.26 -4.84 -5.29
C GLU A 134 11.13 -3.34 -4.98
N ASN A 135 12.28 -2.70 -4.75
CA ASN A 135 12.31 -1.27 -4.45
C ASN A 135 12.26 -0.47 -5.75
N PHE A 136 11.16 0.24 -6.00
CA PHE A 136 10.98 1.10 -7.19
C PHE A 136 11.47 2.55 -6.99
N PHE A 137 12.20 2.82 -5.90
CA PHE A 137 12.66 4.15 -5.48
C PHE A 137 14.15 4.36 -5.69
#